data_AF-A0A3C1G191-F1
#
_entry.id   AF-A0A3C1G191-F1
#
_cell.length_a   1.000
_cell.length_b   1.000
_cell.length_c   1.000
_cell.angle_alpha   90.00
_cell.angle_beta   90.00
_cell.angle_gamma   90.00
#
_symmetry.space_group_name_H-M   'P 1'
#
loop_
_entity.id
_entity.type
_entity.pdbx_description
1 polymer ?
#
loop_
_entity_poly.entity_id
_entity_poly.type
_entity_poly.pdbx_seq_one_letter_code
_entity_poly.pdbx_strand_id
1 'polypeptide(L)'
;MLASFFDCLALVTNNSPTGAVPLSSGSLYSLVIYETSVLAVISVFLKYRGWSKADFNLKISGRLFFAGLLLFLTYYAFVVLIYAFSASLCSSIKFFDANRIFKIGSLNSYSVIAASIINPIYEEVLLVGYIIGALKGKKGIVFAINISVLFRFLCHLYQGPLAAIEIIPMDLLFAYVYHRWEKLFPLIVAHGILHYIGFLRLSSL
;
A
#
# COMPACT_ATOMS: atom_id res chain seq x y z
N MET A 1 11.62 -24.51 22.22
CA MET A 1 12.04 -23.76 21.02
C MET A 1 10.85 -23.19 20.23
N LEU A 2 9.68 -23.83 20.20
CA LEU A 2 8.45 -23.26 19.62
C LEU A 2 7.73 -22.24 20.55
N ALA A 3 7.81 -22.41 21.88
CA ALA A 3 7.21 -21.48 22.84
C ALA A 3 7.82 -20.06 22.76
N SER A 4 9.15 -19.96 22.62
CA SER A 4 9.87 -18.69 22.49
C SER A 4 9.58 -17.91 21.19
N PHE A 5 9.06 -18.58 20.15
CA PHE A 5 8.67 -17.92 18.91
C PHE A 5 7.31 -17.22 19.06
N PHE A 6 6.36 -17.84 19.78
CA PHE A 6 5.08 -17.23 20.11
C PHE A 6 5.22 -16.11 21.15
N ASP A 7 6.15 -16.23 22.09
CA ASP A 7 6.43 -15.16 23.06
C ASP A 7 7.05 -13.91 22.39
N CYS A 8 7.88 -14.10 21.36
CA CYS A 8 8.42 -13.01 20.55
C CYS A 8 7.33 -12.35 19.68
N LEU A 9 6.38 -13.15 19.16
CA LEU A 9 5.21 -12.66 18.44
C LEU A 9 4.25 -11.87 19.35
N ALA A 10 4.10 -12.28 20.62
CA ALA A 10 3.29 -11.58 21.62
C ALA A 10 3.89 -10.23 22.05
N LEU A 11 5.22 -10.10 22.04
CA LEU A 11 5.91 -8.81 22.26
C LEU A 11 5.70 -7.84 21.09
N VAL A 12 5.47 -8.35 19.89
CA VAL A 12 5.13 -7.54 18.70
C VAL A 12 3.67 -7.05 18.72
N THR A 13 2.75 -7.75 19.40
CA THR A 13 1.32 -7.40 19.44
C THR A 13 0.92 -6.41 20.53
N ASN A 14 1.78 -6.15 21.53
CA ASN A 14 1.38 -5.46 22.76
C ASN A 14 1.85 -4.00 22.88
N ASN A 15 2.62 -3.49 21.91
CA ASN A 15 3.11 -2.11 21.93
C ASN A 15 2.49 -1.32 20.79
N SER A 16 1.27 -0.83 20.96
CA SER A 16 0.81 0.35 20.20
C SER A 16 1.77 1.49 20.52
N PRO A 17 2.31 2.24 19.54
CA PRO A 17 3.21 3.35 19.83
C PRO A 17 2.51 4.35 20.75
N THR A 18 3.00 4.49 21.98
CA THR A 18 2.54 5.47 22.96
C THR A 18 2.84 6.87 22.42
N GLY A 19 1.86 7.48 21.75
CA GLY A 19 2.01 8.77 21.05
C GLY A 19 1.54 8.80 19.59
N ALA A 20 0.94 7.72 19.08
CA ALA A 20 0.42 7.70 17.71
C ALA A 20 -0.65 8.79 17.49
N VAL A 21 -0.41 9.65 16.49
CA VAL A 21 -1.41 10.63 16.02
C VAL A 21 -2.67 9.87 15.59
N PRO A 22 -3.87 10.26 16.05
CA PRO A 22 -5.09 9.57 15.68
C PRO A 22 -5.32 9.62 14.18
N LEU A 23 -5.75 8.51 13.58
CA LEU A 23 -6.26 8.50 12.22
C LEU A 23 -7.56 9.29 12.19
N SER A 24 -7.49 10.53 11.71
CA SER A 24 -8.57 11.51 11.74
C SER A 24 -8.62 12.28 10.42
N SER A 25 -9.71 12.99 10.15
CA SER A 25 -9.77 13.85 8.97
C SER A 25 -8.62 14.86 8.89
N GLY A 26 -8.21 15.42 10.03
CA GLY A 26 -7.06 16.33 10.09
C GLY A 26 -5.75 15.64 9.65
N SER A 27 -5.49 14.42 10.12
CA SER A 27 -4.30 13.66 9.72
C SER A 27 -4.35 13.26 8.24
N LEU A 28 -5.54 12.91 7.72
CA LEU A 28 -5.72 12.58 6.30
C LEU A 28 -5.52 13.81 5.39
N TYR A 29 -6.02 14.98 5.76
CA TYR A 29 -5.72 16.20 5.01
C TYR A 29 -4.23 16.54 5.04
N SER A 30 -3.59 16.34 6.20
CA SER A 30 -2.14 16.57 6.35
C SER A 30 -1.34 15.62 5.46
N LEU A 31 -1.73 14.34 5.38
CA LEU A 31 -1.16 13.34 4.48
C LEU A 31 -1.31 13.78 3.01
N VAL A 32 -2.51 14.14 2.58
CA VAL A 32 -2.79 14.58 1.21
C VAL A 32 -1.94 15.79 0.81
N ILE A 33 -1.82 16.78 1.70
CA ILE A 33 -1.00 17.97 1.48
C ILE A 33 0.48 17.58 1.35
N TYR A 34 0.97 16.75 2.27
CA TYR A 34 2.34 16.26 2.26
C TYR A 34 2.67 15.52 0.97
N GLU A 35 1.88 14.50 0.62
CA GLU A 35 2.10 13.66 -0.57
C GLU A 35 2.01 14.46 -1.86
N THR A 36 1.05 15.38 -1.97
CA THR A 36 0.95 16.26 -3.13
C THR A 36 2.16 17.17 -3.26
N SER A 37 2.62 17.74 -2.14
CA SER A 37 3.82 18.61 -2.12
C SER A 37 5.07 17.84 -2.51
N VAL A 38 5.25 16.64 -1.98
CA VAL A 38 6.38 15.77 -2.30
C VAL A 38 6.29 15.28 -3.75
N LEU A 39 5.12 14.92 -4.26
CA LEU A 39 4.92 14.59 -5.68
C LEU A 39 5.33 15.75 -6.59
N ALA A 40 5.01 16.99 -6.23
CA ALA A 40 5.43 18.17 -6.98
C ALA A 40 6.96 18.26 -7.02
N VAL A 41 7.64 18.16 -5.88
CA VAL A 41 9.11 18.19 -5.80
C VAL A 41 9.74 17.05 -6.59
N ILE A 42 9.24 15.83 -6.42
CA ILE A 42 9.75 14.66 -7.14
C ILE A 42 9.48 14.78 -8.64
N SER A 43 8.34 15.32 -9.06
CA SER A 43 8.06 15.54 -10.49
C SER A 43 9.08 16.49 -11.13
N VAL A 44 9.51 17.53 -10.41
CA VAL A 44 10.59 18.42 -10.85
C VAL A 44 11.92 17.67 -10.93
N PHE A 45 12.27 16.90 -9.90
CA PHE A 45 13.49 16.09 -9.89
C PHE A 45 13.52 15.06 -11.04
N LEU A 46 12.43 14.33 -11.24
CA LEU A 46 12.26 13.34 -12.31
C LEU A 46 12.44 13.99 -13.68
N LYS A 47 11.81 15.15 -13.90
CA LYS A 47 11.98 15.92 -15.14
C LYS A 47 13.44 16.31 -15.37
N TYR A 48 14.15 16.75 -14.34
CA TYR A 48 15.58 17.06 -14.43
C TYR A 48 16.43 15.82 -14.75
N ARG A 49 15.99 14.63 -14.33
CA ARG A 49 16.61 13.34 -14.63
C ARG A 49 16.18 12.75 -15.98
N GLY A 50 15.44 13.50 -16.81
CA GLY A 50 14.99 13.08 -18.14
C GLY A 50 13.75 12.19 -18.13
N TRP A 51 13.07 12.03 -17.00
CA TRP A 51 11.82 11.29 -16.91
C TRP A 51 10.63 12.17 -17.29
N SER A 52 9.65 11.54 -17.92
CA SER A 52 8.41 12.13 -18.38
C SER A 52 7.21 11.32 -17.89
N LYS A 53 6.00 11.87 -18.02
CA LYS A 53 4.76 11.14 -17.73
C LYS A 53 4.58 9.90 -18.61
N ALA A 54 5.21 9.87 -19.79
CA ALA A 54 5.13 8.75 -20.72
C ALA A 54 5.88 7.52 -20.19
N ASP A 55 6.96 7.72 -19.41
CA ASP A 55 7.75 6.63 -18.83
C ASP A 55 6.97 5.83 -17.77
N PHE A 56 6.00 6.48 -17.13
CA PHE A 56 5.06 5.82 -16.20
C PHE A 56 3.82 5.24 -16.91
N ASN A 57 3.65 5.55 -18.21
CA ASN A 57 2.55 5.10 -19.04
C ASN A 57 1.16 5.30 -18.40
N LEU A 58 0.95 6.48 -17.81
CA LEU A 58 -0.25 6.89 -17.07
C LEU A 58 -1.45 7.18 -17.97
N LYS A 59 -1.69 6.34 -18.99
CA LYS A 59 -2.86 6.48 -19.85
C LYS A 59 -4.11 6.11 -19.05
N ILE A 60 -4.95 7.10 -18.80
CA ILE A 60 -6.27 6.89 -18.21
C ILE A 60 -7.19 6.32 -19.30
N SER A 61 -7.80 5.16 -19.04
CA SER A 61 -8.80 4.58 -19.94
C SER A 61 -9.75 3.68 -19.15
N GLY A 62 -10.99 3.55 -19.62
CA GLY A 62 -11.99 2.68 -18.99
C GLY A 62 -11.54 1.21 -18.91
N ARG A 63 -10.88 0.70 -19.95
CA ARG A 63 -10.32 -0.67 -19.95
C ARG A 63 -9.30 -0.87 -18.82
N LEU A 64 -8.43 0.12 -18.59
CA LEU A 64 -7.42 0.04 -17.52
C LEU A 64 -8.04 0.26 -16.13
N PHE A 65 -9.13 1.02 -16.03
CA PHE A 65 -9.92 1.12 -14.81
C PHE A 65 -10.52 -0.26 -14.43
N PHE A 66 -11.17 -0.95 -15.37
CA PHE A 66 -11.71 -2.29 -15.13
C PHE A 66 -10.60 -3.33 -14.87
N ALA A 67 -9.44 -3.20 -15.51
CA ALA A 67 -8.28 -4.02 -15.17
C ALA A 67 -7.83 -3.81 -13.72
N GLY A 68 -7.87 -2.56 -13.23
CA GLY A 68 -7.62 -2.24 -11.83
C GLY A 68 -8.68 -2.81 -10.89
N LEU A 69 -9.97 -2.74 -11.28
CA LEU A 69 -11.05 -3.37 -10.51
C LEU A 69 -10.86 -4.90 -10.42
N LEU A 70 -10.51 -5.55 -11.53
CA LEU A 70 -10.23 -6.98 -11.55
C LEU A 70 -9.01 -7.31 -10.66
N LEU A 71 -7.93 -6.51 -10.75
CA LEU A 71 -6.75 -6.68 -9.93
C LEU A 71 -7.08 -6.58 -8.43
N PHE A 72 -7.89 -5.59 -8.05
CA PHE A 72 -8.43 -5.46 -6.70
C PHE A 72 -9.21 -6.72 -6.28
N LEU A 73 -10.17 -7.18 -7.10
CA LEU A 73 -10.99 -8.35 -6.78
C LEU A 73 -10.14 -9.61 -6.62
N THR A 74 -9.15 -9.81 -7.51
CA THR A 74 -8.21 -10.93 -7.43
C THR A 74 -7.39 -10.89 -6.15
N TYR A 75 -6.80 -9.74 -5.82
CA TYR A 75 -6.04 -9.59 -4.58
C TYR A 75 -6.92 -9.77 -3.34
N TYR A 76 -8.11 -9.18 -3.34
CA TYR A 76 -9.06 -9.27 -2.24
C TYR A 76 -9.53 -10.72 -2.02
N ALA A 77 -9.84 -11.45 -3.09
CA ALA A 77 -10.17 -12.88 -3.02
C ALA A 77 -8.99 -13.70 -2.48
N PHE A 78 -7.76 -13.40 -2.91
CA PHE A 78 -6.56 -14.03 -2.38
C PHE A 78 -6.40 -13.82 -0.86
N VAL A 79 -6.60 -12.60 -0.37
CA VAL A 79 -6.58 -12.29 1.08
C VAL A 79 -7.66 -13.07 1.83
N VAL A 80 -8.88 -13.11 1.31
CA VAL A 80 -9.99 -13.88 1.91
C VAL A 80 -9.69 -15.37 1.96
N LEU A 81 -9.11 -15.94 0.89
CA LEU A 81 -8.73 -17.35 0.85
C LEU A 81 -7.62 -17.69 1.83
N ILE A 82 -6.59 -16.84 1.93
CA ILE A 82 -5.54 -16.98 2.95
C ILE A 82 -6.17 -16.97 4.34
N TYR A 83 -7.05 -16.01 4.61
CA TYR A 83 -7.72 -15.92 5.91
C TYR A 83 -8.54 -17.18 6.22
N ALA A 84 -9.36 -17.65 5.28
CA ALA A 84 -10.16 -18.85 5.45
C ALA A 84 -9.29 -20.11 5.70
N PHE A 85 -8.18 -20.22 4.99
CA PHE A 85 -7.22 -21.31 5.16
C PHE A 85 -6.48 -21.22 6.51
N SER A 86 -6.01 -20.04 6.90
CA SER A 86 -5.37 -19.85 8.21
C SER A 86 -6.34 -20.17 9.35
N ALA A 87 -7.60 -19.75 9.24
CA ALA A 87 -8.64 -20.04 10.23
C ALA A 87 -8.99 -21.53 10.30
N SER A 88 -8.87 -22.29 9.20
CA SER A 88 -9.08 -23.75 9.22
C SER A 88 -7.93 -24.51 9.87
N LEU A 89 -6.71 -23.98 9.83
CA LEU A 89 -5.55 -24.56 10.50
C LEU A 89 -5.50 -24.24 12.00
N CYS A 90 -5.88 -23.02 12.39
CA CYS A 90 -5.85 -22.59 13.77
C CYS A 90 -6.85 -21.46 14.02
N SER A 91 -7.82 -21.72 14.90
CA SER A 91 -8.81 -20.72 15.34
C SER A 91 -8.21 -19.55 16.13
N SER A 92 -6.93 -19.64 16.51
CA SER A 92 -6.21 -18.59 17.24
C SER A 92 -5.49 -17.59 16.34
N ILE A 93 -5.42 -17.83 15.01
CA ILE A 93 -4.88 -16.85 14.06
C ILE A 93 -5.91 -15.74 13.89
N LYS A 94 -5.71 -14.64 14.62
CA LYS A 94 -6.42 -13.40 14.39
C LYS A 94 -5.66 -12.63 13.32
N PHE A 95 -6.34 -12.28 12.23
CA PHE A 95 -5.75 -11.39 11.23
C PHE A 95 -5.50 -10.01 11.84
N PHE A 96 -4.63 -9.23 11.21
CA PHE A 96 -4.39 -7.86 11.60
C PHE A 96 -5.67 -7.06 11.74
N ASP A 97 -5.89 -6.52 12.93
CA ASP A 97 -7.02 -5.68 13.25
C ASP A 97 -6.50 -4.24 13.29
N ALA A 98 -6.80 -3.48 12.24
CA ALA A 98 -6.35 -2.09 12.11
C ALA A 98 -6.82 -1.20 13.27
N ASN A 99 -7.90 -1.58 13.99
CA ASN A 99 -8.35 -0.91 15.21
C ASN A 99 -7.38 -1.06 16.39
N ARG A 100 -6.41 -1.99 16.33
CA ARG A 100 -5.38 -2.18 17.36
C ARG A 100 -4.16 -1.28 17.18
N ILE A 101 -4.03 -0.64 16.03
CA ILE A 101 -2.82 0.14 15.65
C ILE A 101 -3.14 1.62 15.53
N PHE A 102 -4.28 1.94 14.92
CA PHE A 102 -4.70 3.32 14.79
C PHE A 102 -5.67 3.66 15.93
N LYS A 103 -5.35 4.73 16.66
CA LYS A 103 -6.37 5.42 17.43
C LYS A 103 -7.30 6.11 16.44
N ILE A 104 -8.51 5.58 16.27
CA ILE A 104 -9.47 6.11 15.28
C ILE A 104 -10.10 7.40 15.81
N GLY A 105 -9.95 8.48 15.07
CA GLY A 105 -10.67 9.74 15.26
C GLY A 105 -11.85 9.87 14.30
N SER A 106 -12.54 11.00 14.34
CA SER A 106 -13.63 11.27 13.38
C SER A 106 -13.07 11.39 11.96
N LEU A 107 -13.70 10.65 11.03
CA LEU A 107 -13.39 10.63 9.61
C LEU A 107 -14.61 11.16 8.84
N ASN A 108 -14.36 12.07 7.91
CA ASN A 108 -15.34 12.57 6.95
C ASN A 108 -15.04 12.03 5.54
N SER A 109 -16.08 11.94 4.71
CA SER A 109 -15.99 11.37 3.36
C SER A 109 -15.01 12.10 2.45
N TYR A 110 -14.87 13.43 2.57
CA TYR A 110 -13.97 14.22 1.72
C TYR A 110 -12.49 13.85 1.95
N SER A 111 -12.09 13.76 3.22
CA SER A 111 -10.73 13.38 3.61
C SER A 111 -10.39 11.96 3.17
N VAL A 112 -11.34 11.04 3.31
CA VAL A 112 -11.21 9.64 2.88
C VAL A 112 -11.05 9.55 1.35
N ILE A 113 -11.94 10.20 0.59
CA ILE A 113 -11.87 10.21 -0.88
C ILE A 113 -10.56 10.83 -1.37
N ALA A 114 -10.14 11.95 -0.78
CA ALA A 114 -8.89 12.61 -1.17
C ALA A 114 -7.68 11.71 -0.90
N ALA A 115 -7.58 11.11 0.30
CA ALA A 115 -6.48 10.20 0.64
C ALA A 115 -6.48 8.95 -0.25
N SER A 116 -7.65 8.34 -0.51
CA SER A 116 -7.80 7.18 -1.39
C SER A 116 -7.52 7.45 -2.87
N ILE A 117 -7.30 8.70 -3.27
CA ILE A 117 -6.87 9.06 -4.63
C ILE A 117 -5.39 9.44 -4.63
N ILE A 118 -4.97 10.32 -3.73
CA ILE A 118 -3.64 10.92 -3.75
C ILE A 118 -2.57 9.94 -3.28
N ASN A 119 -2.80 9.21 -2.19
CA ASN A 119 -1.83 8.26 -1.64
C ASN A 119 -1.48 7.14 -2.64
N PRO A 120 -2.46 6.48 -3.29
CA PRO A 120 -2.17 5.53 -4.37
C PRO A 120 -1.33 6.10 -5.50
N ILE A 121 -1.60 7.32 -5.94
CA ILE A 121 -0.80 7.96 -6.99
C ILE A 121 0.63 8.16 -6.48
N TYR A 122 0.79 8.66 -5.25
CA TYR A 122 2.09 8.87 -4.62
C TYR A 122 2.90 7.57 -4.54
N GLU A 123 2.32 6.55 -3.93
CA GLU A 123 3.03 5.30 -3.67
C GLU A 123 3.31 4.51 -4.94
N GLU A 124 2.35 4.40 -5.86
CA GLU A 124 2.57 3.63 -7.09
C GLU A 124 3.58 4.33 -8.02
N VAL A 125 3.57 5.66 -8.12
CA VAL A 125 4.53 6.39 -8.97
C VAL A 125 5.95 6.22 -8.43
N LEU A 126 6.14 6.34 -7.13
CA LEU A 126 7.47 6.28 -6.53
C LEU A 126 7.97 4.86 -6.32
N LEU A 127 7.20 4.05 -5.59
CA LEU A 127 7.66 2.77 -5.09
C LEU A 127 7.66 1.72 -6.20
N VAL A 128 6.69 1.77 -7.11
CA VAL A 128 6.60 0.80 -8.22
C VAL A 128 7.17 1.40 -9.50
N GLY A 129 6.58 2.48 -10.01
CA GLY A 129 6.93 3.05 -11.31
C GLY A 129 8.40 3.47 -11.40
N TYR A 130 8.84 4.33 -10.48
CA TYR A 130 10.18 4.89 -10.52
C TYR A 130 11.26 3.86 -10.13
N ILE A 131 11.13 3.18 -8.99
CA ILE A 131 12.14 2.20 -8.54
C ILE A 131 12.32 1.09 -9.59
N ILE A 132 11.23 0.48 -10.07
CA ILE A 132 11.32 -0.61 -11.03
C ILE A 132 11.87 -0.10 -12.35
N GLY A 133 11.36 1.03 -12.85
CA GLY A 133 11.84 1.63 -14.09
C GLY A 133 13.33 1.99 -14.05
N ALA A 134 13.82 2.52 -12.92
CA ALA A 134 15.20 2.94 -12.75
C ALA A 134 16.19 1.78 -12.60
N LEU A 135 15.75 0.65 -12.04
CA LEU A 135 16.60 -0.49 -11.72
C LEU A 135 16.51 -1.65 -12.72
N LYS A 136 15.36 -1.89 -13.36
CA LYS A 136 15.13 -3.08 -14.20
C LYS A 136 16.18 -3.24 -15.30
N GLY A 137 16.57 -2.15 -15.96
CA GLY A 137 17.58 -2.16 -17.03
C GLY A 137 19.03 -2.25 -16.53
N LYS A 138 19.28 -1.97 -15.25
CA LYS A 138 20.65 -1.92 -14.66
C LYS A 138 21.00 -3.15 -13.83
N LYS A 139 20.00 -3.75 -13.18
CA LYS A 139 20.17 -4.82 -12.18
C LYS A 139 19.26 -6.03 -12.43
N GLY A 140 18.41 -5.96 -13.45
CA GLY A 140 17.42 -6.99 -13.77
C GLY A 140 16.11 -6.81 -13.00
N ILE A 141 15.06 -7.46 -13.49
CA ILE A 141 13.70 -7.27 -12.98
C ILE A 141 13.52 -7.83 -11.56
N VAL A 142 14.12 -8.98 -11.24
CA VAL A 142 13.99 -9.61 -9.91
C VAL A 142 14.55 -8.67 -8.84
N PHE A 143 15.73 -8.10 -9.06
CA PHE A 143 16.32 -7.12 -8.14
C PHE A 143 15.42 -5.89 -7.99
N ALA A 144 14.94 -5.34 -9.10
CA ALA A 144 14.09 -4.15 -9.11
C ALA A 144 12.78 -4.33 -8.33
N ILE A 145 12.11 -5.49 -8.49
CA ILE A 145 10.90 -5.84 -7.74
C ILE A 145 11.21 -5.97 -6.24
N ASN A 146 12.28 -6.67 -5.86
CA ASN A 146 12.62 -6.83 -4.44
C ASN A 146 12.94 -5.50 -3.77
N ILE A 147 13.59 -4.56 -4.47
CA ILE A 147 13.83 -3.22 -3.94
C ILE A 147 12.52 -2.44 -3.79
N SER A 148 11.59 -2.50 -4.76
CA SER A 148 10.24 -1.90 -4.61
C SER A 148 9.56 -2.38 -3.32
N VAL A 149 9.49 -3.70 -3.16
CA VAL A 149 8.86 -4.37 -2.00
C VAL A 149 9.55 -3.99 -0.70
N LEU A 150 10.88 -3.98 -0.68
CA LEU A 150 11.64 -3.59 0.50
C LEU A 150 11.33 -2.15 0.90
N PHE A 151 11.33 -1.19 -0.03
CA PHE A 151 11.05 0.20 0.31
C PHE A 151 9.63 0.37 0.83
N ARG A 152 8.62 -0.27 0.22
CA ARG A 152 7.24 -0.20 0.72
C ARG A 152 7.12 -0.82 2.10
N PHE A 153 7.73 -1.98 2.33
CA PHE A 153 7.80 -2.62 3.64
C PHE A 153 8.41 -1.69 4.70
N LEU A 154 9.56 -1.06 4.40
CA LEU A 154 10.24 -0.14 5.31
C LEU A 154 9.39 1.09 5.62
N CYS A 155 8.70 1.65 4.62
CA CYS A 155 7.79 2.77 4.80
C CYS A 155 6.59 2.44 5.70
N HIS A 156 6.27 1.16 5.90
CA HIS A 156 5.13 0.72 6.69
C HIS A 156 5.51 0.12 8.06
N LEU A 157 6.81 0.05 8.38
CA LEU A 157 7.27 -0.42 9.70
C LEU A 157 6.70 0.39 10.87
N TYR A 158 6.36 1.67 10.66
CA TYR A 158 5.76 2.52 11.71
C TYR A 158 4.36 2.06 12.15
N GLN A 159 3.66 1.29 11.30
CA GLN A 159 2.36 0.69 11.62
C GLN A 159 2.53 -0.60 12.47
N GLY A 160 3.77 -1.05 12.65
CA GLY A 160 4.11 -2.29 13.33
C GLY A 160 4.59 -3.39 12.37
N PRO A 161 5.34 -4.39 12.87
CA PRO A 161 5.96 -5.42 12.02
C PRO A 161 4.94 -6.25 11.24
N LEU A 162 3.80 -6.58 11.86
CA LEU A 162 2.75 -7.36 11.22
C LEU A 162 2.09 -6.57 10.08
N ALA A 163 1.81 -5.28 10.28
CA ALA A 163 1.30 -4.39 9.23
C ALA A 163 2.23 -4.38 8.01
N ALA A 164 3.53 -4.23 8.25
CA ALA A 164 4.53 -4.16 7.20
C ALA A 164 4.60 -5.47 6.40
N ILE A 165 4.50 -6.63 7.06
CA ILE A 165 4.52 -7.95 6.41
C ILE A 165 3.29 -8.13 5.50
N GLU A 166 2.11 -7.66 5.91
CA GLU A 166 0.87 -7.83 5.13
C GLU A 166 0.87 -7.10 3.79
N ILE A 167 1.78 -6.15 3.61
CA ILE A 167 1.90 -5.37 2.37
C ILE A 167 2.72 -6.13 1.33
N ILE A 168 3.60 -7.04 1.75
CA ILE A 168 4.50 -7.78 0.86
C ILE A 168 3.73 -8.50 -0.26
N PRO A 169 2.64 -9.26 0.00
CA PRO A 169 1.91 -9.95 -1.06
C PRO A 169 1.27 -9.00 -2.08
N MET A 170 0.74 -7.87 -1.61
CA MET A 170 0.14 -6.84 -2.48
C MET A 170 1.22 -6.26 -3.39
N ASP A 171 2.34 -5.83 -2.82
CA ASP A 171 3.39 -5.15 -3.57
C ASP A 171 4.09 -6.10 -4.55
N LEU A 172 4.28 -7.37 -4.19
CA LEU A 172 4.77 -8.39 -5.12
C LEU A 172 3.83 -8.57 -6.32
N LEU A 173 2.52 -8.66 -6.07
CA LEU A 173 1.51 -8.78 -7.13
C LEU A 173 1.53 -7.53 -8.03
N PHE A 174 1.55 -6.34 -7.45
CA PHE A 174 1.49 -5.07 -8.18
C PHE A 174 2.77 -4.86 -8.99
N ALA A 175 3.94 -5.04 -8.38
CA ALA A 175 5.22 -4.96 -9.06
C ALA A 175 5.32 -5.96 -10.23
N TYR A 176 4.82 -7.18 -10.06
CA TYR A 176 4.74 -8.16 -11.14
C TYR A 176 3.80 -7.72 -12.26
N VAL A 177 2.59 -7.25 -11.94
CA VAL A 177 1.62 -6.77 -12.94
C VAL A 177 2.17 -5.56 -13.69
N TYR A 178 2.82 -4.62 -12.99
CA TYR A 178 3.49 -3.48 -13.60
C TYR A 178 4.63 -3.93 -14.52
N HIS A 179 5.44 -4.91 -14.13
CA HIS A 179 6.46 -5.47 -15.02
C HIS A 179 5.85 -6.04 -16.31
N ARG A 180 4.70 -6.72 -16.23
CA ARG A 180 4.06 -7.37 -17.38
C ARG A 180 3.37 -6.39 -18.32
N TRP A 181 2.74 -5.36 -17.79
CA TRP A 181 1.91 -4.44 -18.59
C TRP A 181 2.55 -3.07 -18.82
N GLU A 182 3.48 -2.68 -17.95
CA GLU A 182 4.07 -1.34 -17.90
C GLU A 182 2.98 -0.27 -17.91
N LYS A 183 1.91 -0.51 -17.15
CA LYS A 183 0.77 0.40 -16.95
C LYS A 183 0.57 0.61 -15.46
N LEU A 184 0.71 1.84 -15.00
CA LEU A 184 0.56 2.15 -13.58
C LEU A 184 -0.90 2.42 -13.17
N PHE A 185 -1.73 2.89 -14.10
CA PHE A 185 -3.11 3.28 -13.79
C PHE A 185 -3.98 2.15 -13.17
N PRO A 186 -3.92 0.88 -13.64
CA PRO A 186 -4.64 -0.21 -12.99
C PRO A 186 -4.25 -0.43 -11.51
N LEU A 187 -2.96 -0.27 -11.19
CA LEU A 187 -2.46 -0.41 -9.81
C LEU A 187 -2.97 0.73 -8.94
N ILE A 188 -2.93 1.97 -9.43
CA ILE A 188 -3.47 3.14 -8.73
C ILE A 188 -4.95 2.94 -8.40
N VAL A 189 -5.74 2.43 -9.35
CA VAL A 189 -7.16 2.13 -9.13
C VAL A 189 -7.33 1.03 -8.08
N ALA A 190 -6.62 -0.09 -8.20
CA ALA A 190 -6.72 -1.19 -7.26
C ALA A 190 -6.32 -0.76 -5.83
N HIS A 191 -5.20 -0.04 -5.70
CA HIS A 191 -4.72 0.52 -4.45
C HIS A 191 -5.73 1.51 -3.85
N GLY A 192 -6.26 2.45 -4.65
CA GLY A 192 -7.24 3.41 -4.17
C GLY A 192 -8.52 2.76 -3.64
N ILE A 193 -9.01 1.71 -4.31
CA ILE A 193 -10.16 0.93 -3.82
C ILE A 193 -9.82 0.23 -2.49
N LEU A 194 -8.63 -0.38 -2.37
CA LEU A 194 -8.18 -1.01 -1.11
C LEU A 194 -8.13 0.01 0.02
N HIS A 195 -7.56 1.18 -0.23
CA HIS A 195 -7.43 2.25 0.76
C HIS A 195 -8.80 2.78 1.18
N TYR A 196 -9.70 3.01 0.22
CA TYR A 196 -11.07 3.46 0.48
C TYR A 196 -11.86 2.47 1.32
N ILE A 197 -11.85 1.18 0.95
CA ILE A 197 -12.52 0.12 1.71
C ILE A 197 -11.91 -0.02 3.11
N GLY A 198 -10.59 0.13 3.23
CA GLY A 198 -9.89 0.16 4.52
C GLY A 198 -10.44 1.25 5.44
N PHE A 199 -10.58 2.48 4.93
CA PHE A 199 -11.17 3.58 5.68
C PHE A 199 -12.63 3.35 6.05
N LEU A 200 -13.44 2.81 5.14
CA LEU A 200 -14.84 2.48 5.43
C LEU A 200 -15.00 1.42 6.52
N ARG A 201 -14.04 0.50 6.67
CA ARG A 201 -14.06 -0.49 7.76
C ARG A 201 -13.66 0.10 9.11
N LEU A 202 -12.84 1.13 9.09
CA LEU A 202 -12.34 1.81 10.28
C LEU A 202 -13.29 2.91 10.78
N SER A 203 -14.05 3.50 9.86
CA SER A 203 -15.02 4.54 10.18
C SER A 203 -16.42 3.95 10.30
N SER A 204 -17.20 4.40 11.28
CA SER A 204 -18.63 4.11 11.36
C SER A 204 -19.46 4.95 10.36
N LEU A 205 -18.92 5.18 9.16
CA LEU A 205 -19.51 5.98 8.09
C LEU A 205 -20.54 5.18 7.29
#